data_AF-A0A965IWC7-F1
#
_entry.id   AF-A0A965IWC7-F1
#
_cell.length_a   1.000
_cell.length_b   1.000
_cell.length_c   1.000
_cell.angle_alpha   90.00
_cell.angle_beta   90.00
_cell.angle_gamma   90.00
#
_symmetry.space_group_name_H-M   'P 1'
#
loop_
_entity.id
_entity.type
_entity.pdbx_description
1 polymer ?
#
loop_
_entity_poly.entity_id
_entity_poly.type
_entity_poly.pdbx_seq_one_letter_code
_entity_poly.pdbx_strand_id
1 'polypeptide(L)'
;MTIRGVLKQFALFAALLTVGLGQPMLQLYGSNLAVFTSADVSGTAVVVFGLLVLLIPPSLLLVLDVLAHALPARARDGVRHVLVAVAALPFGMLLVRSVDLAWPVTLVLAVVPAALVAVLHARMEAVRAWVSWMSVLSPVVMAMFVVSSQSVIWEPAAAMVSVATTVAPTSGGTVPSTAVNPEDVSVLWLQLDEAPLWPLLSTDGTINARRFPGFAALAQNSTWFRNTLGVSQTTVDAVPAMLTGKTPVTGKAPTYSNYRKNLFALMYKRRAFDVHEMATALCPKEACATVSVSGSDDIANGGGSGVEATTTTSSPVPAGEKAVPAARGADYGMFFHDVMVVLGHKLLPMHLRSRLPAIDEGWGGFGTNNNVDVESSE
;
A
#
# COMPACT_ATOMS: atom_id res chain seq x y z
N MET A 1 31.51 -18.86 21.98
CA MET A 1 30.43 -18.07 22.60
C MET A 1 29.35 -19.04 23.08
N THR A 2 28.75 -18.86 24.26
CA THR A 2 27.65 -19.74 24.71
C THR A 2 26.34 -19.34 24.05
N ILE A 3 25.43 -20.30 23.80
CA ILE A 3 24.11 -20.03 23.20
C ILE A 3 23.32 -18.99 24.00
N ARG A 4 23.39 -19.05 25.34
CA ARG A 4 22.77 -18.05 26.22
C ARG A 4 23.36 -16.64 26.03
N GLY A 5 24.64 -16.52 25.72
CA GLY A 5 25.27 -15.23 25.41
C GLY A 5 24.76 -14.64 24.11
N VAL A 6 24.67 -15.46 23.06
CA VAL A 6 24.15 -15.07 21.74
C VAL A 6 22.71 -14.56 21.84
N LEU A 7 21.85 -15.28 22.55
CA LEU A 7 20.44 -14.90 22.73
C LEU A 7 20.28 -13.58 23.49
N LYS A 8 21.07 -13.34 24.53
CA LYS A 8 21.05 -12.06 25.26
C LYS A 8 21.51 -10.89 24.39
N GLN A 9 22.54 -11.12 23.58
CA GLN A 9 23.07 -10.11 22.65
C GLN A 9 22.05 -9.76 21.56
N PHE A 10 21.39 -10.78 21.00
CA PHE A 10 20.31 -10.60 20.04
C PHE A 10 19.14 -9.81 20.66
N ALA A 11 18.71 -10.19 21.86
CA ALA A 11 17.62 -9.52 22.57
C ALA A 11 17.92 -8.02 22.82
N LEU A 12 19.18 -7.69 23.14
CA LEU A 12 19.65 -6.32 23.28
C LEU A 12 19.53 -5.54 21.96
N PHE A 13 20.06 -6.06 20.86
CA PHE A 13 19.97 -5.39 19.56
C PHE A 13 18.53 -5.27 19.09
N ALA A 14 17.72 -6.32 19.28
CA ALA A 14 16.30 -6.32 18.94
C ALA A 14 15.53 -5.27 19.73
N ALA A 15 15.80 -5.10 21.03
CA ALA A 15 15.15 -4.07 21.85
C ALA A 15 15.44 -2.65 21.33
N LEU A 16 16.73 -2.33 21.11
CA LEU A 16 17.15 -1.01 20.66
C LEU A 16 16.61 -0.67 19.26
N LEU A 17 16.74 -1.63 18.33
CA LEU A 17 16.26 -1.46 16.96
C LEU A 17 14.74 -1.50 16.86
N THR A 18 14.04 -2.22 17.73
CA THR A 18 12.57 -2.16 17.76
C THR A 18 12.11 -0.76 18.12
N VAL A 19 12.69 -0.13 19.14
CA VAL A 19 12.29 1.23 19.54
C VAL A 19 12.62 2.27 18.47
N GLY A 20 13.83 2.22 17.91
CA GLY A 20 14.30 3.25 16.98
C GLY A 20 13.90 3.05 15.52
N LEU A 21 13.61 1.81 15.10
CA LEU A 21 13.41 1.43 13.70
C LEU A 21 12.13 0.60 13.50
N GLY A 22 11.98 -0.51 14.22
CA GLY A 22 10.92 -1.49 14.00
C GLY A 22 9.52 -0.94 14.28
N GLN A 23 9.31 -0.31 15.43
CA GLN A 23 8.05 0.28 15.86
C GLN A 23 7.55 1.37 14.88
N PRO A 24 8.32 2.42 14.54
CA PRO A 24 7.82 3.47 13.66
C PRO A 24 7.56 2.96 12.24
N MET A 25 8.35 1.99 11.76
CA MET A 25 8.13 1.35 10.46
C MET A 25 6.84 0.54 10.45
N LEU A 26 6.70 -0.42 11.36
CA LEU A 26 5.53 -1.29 11.38
C LEU A 26 4.25 -0.54 11.72
N GLN A 27 4.32 0.52 12.54
CA GLN A 27 3.15 1.38 12.75
C GLN A 27 2.75 2.11 11.47
N LEU A 28 3.69 2.61 10.67
CA LEU A 28 3.39 3.32 9.42
C LEU A 28 2.72 2.40 8.41
N TYR A 29 3.31 1.24 8.15
CA TYR A 29 2.74 0.27 7.20
C TYR A 29 1.44 -0.33 7.72
N GLY A 30 1.34 -0.55 9.03
CA GLY A 30 0.13 -1.05 9.68
C GLY A 30 -1.05 -0.09 9.65
N SER A 31 -0.80 1.23 9.55
CA SER A 31 -1.86 2.25 9.38
C SER A 31 -2.14 2.62 7.93
N ASN A 32 -1.26 2.24 6.99
CA ASN A 32 -1.36 2.57 5.56
C ASN A 32 -1.35 1.30 4.71
N LEU A 33 -2.35 0.43 4.91
CA LEU A 33 -2.41 -0.87 4.24
C LEU A 33 -2.66 -0.78 2.74
N ALA A 34 -3.04 0.40 2.22
CA ALA A 34 -3.18 0.64 0.80
C ALA A 34 -1.91 0.28 0.01
N VAL A 35 -0.72 0.44 0.62
CA VAL A 35 0.57 0.07 0.04
C VAL A 35 0.67 -1.44 -0.24
N PHE A 36 0.10 -2.28 0.63
CA PHE A 36 0.13 -3.74 0.41
C PHE A 36 -0.93 -4.18 -0.59
N THR A 37 -2.07 -3.49 -0.63
CA THR A 37 -3.17 -3.83 -1.53
C THR A 37 -2.89 -3.40 -2.96
N SER A 38 -2.29 -2.23 -3.17
CA SER A 38 -1.91 -1.75 -4.51
C SER A 38 -0.78 -2.58 -5.13
N ALA A 39 0.12 -3.12 -4.31
CA ALA A 39 1.19 -4.01 -4.73
C ALA A 39 0.79 -5.49 -4.85
N ASP A 40 -0.51 -5.81 -4.67
CA ASP A 40 -1.07 -7.17 -4.67
C ASP A 40 -0.28 -8.16 -3.79
N VAL A 41 0.12 -7.70 -2.60
CA VAL A 41 0.95 -8.47 -1.68
C VAL A 41 0.08 -9.44 -0.88
N SER A 42 0.44 -10.72 -0.91
CA SER A 42 -0.24 -11.75 -0.10
C SER A 42 -0.15 -11.46 1.41
N GLY A 43 -1.16 -11.89 2.17
CA GLY A 43 -1.20 -11.73 3.62
C GLY A 43 0.01 -12.36 4.34
N THR A 44 0.53 -13.48 3.82
CA THR A 44 1.76 -14.12 4.34
C THR A 44 2.98 -13.24 4.11
N ALA A 45 3.10 -12.61 2.95
CA ALA A 45 4.17 -11.68 2.66
C ALA A 45 4.14 -10.44 3.57
N VAL A 46 2.96 -9.96 3.99
CA VAL A 46 2.85 -8.89 5.01
C VAL A 46 3.43 -9.33 6.35
N VAL A 47 3.12 -10.54 6.82
CA VAL A 47 3.70 -11.10 8.06
C VAL A 47 5.21 -11.27 7.93
N VAL A 48 5.69 -11.81 6.80
CA VAL A 48 7.12 -11.95 6.51
C VAL A 48 7.79 -10.59 6.53
N PHE A 49 7.23 -9.56 5.90
CA PHE A 49 7.75 -8.19 5.97
C PHE A 49 7.95 -7.71 7.41
N GLY A 50 6.94 -7.90 8.27
CA GLY A 50 7.03 -7.57 9.69
C GLY A 50 8.18 -8.28 10.41
N LEU A 51 8.34 -9.58 10.15
CA LEU A 51 9.44 -10.38 10.68
C LEU A 51 10.80 -9.92 10.15
N LEU A 52 10.93 -9.61 8.85
CA LEU A 52 12.19 -9.17 8.26
C LEU A 52 12.64 -7.83 8.87
N VAL A 53 11.72 -6.88 9.04
CA VAL A 53 12.00 -5.58 9.67
C VAL A 53 12.51 -5.74 11.11
N LEU A 54 11.97 -6.68 11.88
CA LEU A 54 12.34 -6.89 13.28
C LEU A 54 13.54 -7.82 13.47
N LEU A 55 13.79 -8.75 12.55
CA LEU A 55 14.80 -9.80 12.72
C LEU A 55 16.09 -9.51 11.94
N ILE A 56 16.02 -8.95 10.73
CA ILE A 56 17.22 -8.73 9.90
C ILE A 56 18.19 -7.75 10.58
N PRO A 57 17.78 -6.53 10.95
CA PRO A 57 18.71 -5.55 11.51
C PRO A 57 19.46 -6.04 12.76
N PRO A 58 18.82 -6.63 13.79
CA PRO A 58 19.54 -7.16 14.95
C PRO A 58 20.36 -8.41 14.62
N SER A 59 19.93 -9.24 13.66
CA SER A 59 20.71 -10.40 13.23
C SER A 59 22.02 -9.99 12.54
N LEU A 60 22.00 -8.93 11.74
CA LEU A 60 23.21 -8.39 11.11
C LEU A 60 24.22 -7.90 12.16
N LEU A 61 23.76 -7.14 13.16
CA LEU A 61 24.63 -6.72 14.26
C LEU A 61 25.14 -7.90 15.10
N LEU A 62 24.31 -8.93 15.29
CA LEU A 62 24.72 -10.16 15.97
C LEU A 62 25.81 -10.89 15.20
N VAL A 63 25.69 -11.01 13.88
CA VAL A 63 26.72 -11.63 13.03
C VAL A 63 28.03 -10.87 13.16
N LEU A 64 28.00 -9.52 13.15
CA LEU A 64 29.19 -8.70 13.36
C LEU A 64 29.81 -8.91 14.76
N ASP A 65 29.02 -9.03 15.82
CA ASP A 65 29.52 -9.36 17.17
C ASP A 65 30.16 -10.75 17.20
N VAL A 66 29.54 -11.73 16.56
CA VAL A 66 30.08 -13.10 16.48
C VAL A 66 31.40 -13.11 15.72
N LEU A 67 31.49 -12.42 14.58
CA LEU A 67 32.74 -12.28 13.81
C LEU A 67 33.83 -11.56 14.60
N ALA A 68 33.47 -10.58 15.43
CA ALA A 68 34.41 -9.89 16.32
C ALA A 68 35.05 -10.80 17.38
N HIS A 69 34.57 -12.05 17.54
CA HIS A 69 35.25 -13.03 18.37
C HIS A 69 36.61 -13.48 17.82
N ALA A 70 36.89 -13.25 16.53
CA ALA A 70 38.23 -13.44 15.97
C ALA A 70 39.26 -12.41 16.50
N LEU A 71 38.80 -11.32 17.10
CA LEU A 71 39.66 -10.23 17.59
C LEU A 71 40.15 -10.47 19.04
N PRO A 72 41.28 -9.83 19.43
CA PRO A 72 41.73 -9.78 20.82
C PRO A 72 40.67 -9.18 21.76
N ALA A 73 40.68 -9.59 23.03
CA ALA A 73 39.66 -9.21 24.01
C ALA A 73 39.38 -7.70 24.07
N ARG A 74 40.42 -6.86 24.08
CA ARG A 74 40.29 -5.39 24.10
C ARG A 74 39.57 -4.84 22.86
N ALA A 75 39.88 -5.38 21.68
CA ALA A 75 39.25 -4.95 20.42
C ALA A 75 37.80 -5.43 20.33
N ARG A 76 37.52 -6.66 20.77
CA ARG A 76 36.17 -7.23 20.83
C ARG A 76 35.24 -6.40 21.72
N ASP A 77 35.72 -6.00 22.90
CA ASP A 77 34.94 -5.16 23.80
C ASP A 77 34.67 -3.80 23.16
N GLY A 78 35.65 -3.19 22.49
CA GLY A 78 35.45 -1.97 21.73
C GLY A 78 34.35 -2.12 20.66
N VAL A 79 34.43 -3.16 19.84
CA VAL A 79 33.42 -3.46 18.80
C VAL A 79 32.02 -3.61 19.40
N ARG A 80 31.88 -4.26 20.55
CA ARG A 80 30.59 -4.41 21.23
C ARG A 80 29.94 -3.08 21.60
N HIS A 81 30.71 -2.17 22.18
CA HIS A 81 30.19 -0.84 22.52
C HIS A 81 29.77 -0.06 21.27
N VAL A 82 30.55 -0.18 20.19
CA VAL A 82 30.21 0.43 18.90
C VAL A 82 28.92 -0.17 18.33
N LEU A 83 28.75 -1.48 18.34
CA LEU A 83 27.53 -2.13 17.83
C LEU A 83 26.29 -1.73 18.64
N VAL A 84 26.40 -1.58 19.96
CA VAL A 84 25.32 -1.07 20.81
C VAL A 84 24.99 0.39 20.47
N ALA A 85 26.00 1.23 20.27
CA ALA A 85 25.79 2.62 19.83
C ALA A 85 25.13 2.68 18.45
N VAL A 86 25.55 1.84 17.50
CA VAL A 86 24.92 1.73 16.17
C VAL A 86 23.46 1.28 16.28
N ALA A 87 23.14 0.30 17.13
CA ALA A 87 21.77 -0.13 17.38
C ALA A 87 20.88 0.97 18.00
N ALA A 88 21.47 1.85 18.81
CA ALA A 88 20.79 2.98 19.44
C ALA A 88 20.73 4.23 18.54
N LEU A 89 21.44 4.27 17.42
CA LEU A 89 21.51 5.43 16.54
C LEU A 89 20.14 5.84 15.95
N PRO A 90 19.27 4.91 15.50
CA PRO A 90 17.94 5.29 15.02
C PRO A 90 17.11 6.01 16.09
N PHE A 91 17.23 5.60 17.36
CA PHE A 91 16.60 6.30 18.48
C PHE A 91 17.16 7.72 18.63
N GLY A 92 18.47 7.90 18.54
CA GLY A 92 19.09 9.22 18.54
C GLY A 92 18.61 10.12 17.40
N MET A 93 18.47 9.56 16.19
CA MET A 93 17.94 10.27 15.01
C MET A 93 16.50 10.73 15.23
N LEU A 94 15.65 9.89 15.85
CA LEU A 94 14.28 10.26 16.19
C LEU A 94 14.20 11.44 17.16
N LEU A 95 15.11 11.52 18.14
CA LEU A 95 15.15 12.61 19.11
C LEU A 95 15.49 13.96 18.48
N VAL A 96 16.37 13.96 17.47
CA VAL A 96 16.84 15.20 16.82
C VAL A 96 16.08 15.52 15.53
N ARG A 97 15.11 14.68 15.15
CA ARG A 97 14.44 14.77 13.85
C ARG A 97 13.73 16.09 13.60
N SER A 98 13.17 16.71 14.64
CA SER A 98 12.45 17.98 14.58
C SER A 98 13.35 19.22 14.64
N VAL A 99 14.66 19.04 14.81
CA VAL A 99 15.61 20.14 15.00
C VAL A 99 16.05 20.70 13.64
N ASP A 100 15.91 22.01 13.47
CA ASP A 100 16.33 22.74 12.28
C ASP A 100 17.76 23.25 12.42
N LEU A 101 18.72 22.34 12.28
CA LEU A 101 20.16 22.60 12.30
C LEU A 101 20.80 21.96 11.07
N ALA A 102 21.94 22.52 10.65
CA ALA A 102 22.73 21.96 9.55
C ALA A 102 23.02 20.46 9.76
N TRP A 103 22.92 19.68 8.67
CA TRP A 103 22.99 18.22 8.73
C TRP A 103 24.18 17.63 9.51
N PRO A 104 25.41 18.20 9.49
CA PRO A 104 26.52 17.63 10.27
C PRO A 104 26.29 17.78 11.77
N VAL A 105 25.74 18.92 12.21
CA VAL A 105 25.43 19.19 13.61
C VAL A 105 24.36 18.23 14.10
N THR A 106 23.33 18.00 13.29
CA THR A 106 22.24 17.09 13.64
C THR A 106 22.71 15.63 13.72
N LEU A 107 23.65 15.21 12.88
CA LEU A 107 24.28 13.88 13.00
C LEU A 107 25.07 13.74 14.31
N VAL A 108 25.88 14.75 14.66
CA VAL A 108 26.61 14.74 15.93
C VAL A 108 25.64 14.67 17.11
N LEU A 109 24.56 15.46 17.08
CA LEU A 109 23.53 15.43 18.11
C LEU A 109 22.79 14.09 18.19
N ALA A 110 22.60 13.37 17.07
CA ALA A 110 22.02 12.03 17.07
C ALA A 110 22.96 10.97 17.69
N VAL A 111 24.27 11.14 17.53
CA VAL A 111 25.28 10.23 18.10
C VAL A 111 25.38 10.37 19.61
N VAL A 112 25.17 11.56 20.18
CA VAL A 112 25.25 11.81 21.64
C VAL A 112 24.35 10.86 22.46
N PRO A 113 23.03 10.77 22.24
CA PRO A 113 22.16 9.85 22.98
C PRO A 113 22.49 8.39 22.70
N ALA A 114 22.90 8.04 21.47
CA ALA A 114 23.31 6.68 21.12
C ALA A 114 24.57 6.23 21.87
N ALA A 115 25.58 7.11 21.96
CA ALA A 115 26.79 6.90 22.74
C ALA A 115 26.48 6.84 24.24
N LEU A 116 25.58 7.71 24.73
CA LEU A 116 25.12 7.67 26.11
C LEU A 116 24.48 6.33 26.46
N VAL A 117 23.60 5.79 25.61
CA VAL A 117 23.00 4.45 25.79
C VAL A 117 24.09 3.38 25.85
N ALA A 118 25.08 3.41 24.96
CA ALA A 118 26.19 2.45 24.96
C ALA A 118 27.04 2.53 26.25
N VAL A 119 27.35 3.74 26.72
CA VAL A 119 28.11 3.96 27.96
C VAL A 119 27.33 3.53 29.19
N LEU A 120 26.03 3.88 29.28
CA LEU A 120 25.17 3.49 30.38
C LEU A 120 24.97 1.97 30.43
N HIS A 121 24.78 1.34 29.26
CA HIS A 121 24.71 -0.11 29.15
C HIS A 121 26.02 -0.79 29.62
N ALA A 122 27.17 -0.20 29.33
CA ALA A 122 28.47 -0.72 29.77
C ALA A 122 28.66 -0.60 31.29
N ARG A 123 28.19 0.50 31.89
CA ARG A 123 28.50 0.85 33.29
C ARG A 123 27.45 0.41 34.30
N MET A 124 26.18 0.29 33.89
CA MET A 124 25.07 0.10 34.82
C MET A 124 24.38 -1.24 34.59
N GLU A 125 24.35 -2.10 35.63
CA GLU A 125 23.62 -3.37 35.61
C GLU A 125 22.11 -3.17 35.44
N ALA A 126 21.57 -2.12 36.08
CA ALA A 126 20.16 -1.75 35.95
C ALA A 126 19.77 -1.51 34.47
N VAL A 127 20.63 -0.84 33.70
CA VAL A 127 20.37 -0.55 32.28
C VAL A 127 20.42 -1.82 31.45
N ARG A 128 21.39 -2.71 31.70
CA ARG A 128 21.46 -4.02 31.03
C ARG A 128 20.20 -4.86 31.28
N ALA A 129 19.75 -4.92 32.53
CA ALA A 129 18.53 -5.63 32.91
C ALA A 129 17.30 -5.00 32.25
N TRP A 130 17.18 -3.68 32.29
CA TRP A 130 16.06 -2.95 31.71
C TRP A 130 15.97 -3.14 30.19
N VAL A 131 17.07 -3.00 29.45
CA VAL A 131 17.06 -3.22 27.99
C VAL A 131 16.77 -4.68 27.64
N SER A 132 17.24 -5.64 28.46
CA SER A 132 16.88 -7.05 28.28
C SER A 132 15.37 -7.28 28.44
N TRP A 133 14.71 -6.61 29.38
CA TRP A 133 13.25 -6.70 29.55
C TRP A 133 12.50 -6.05 28.39
N MET A 134 13.05 -4.98 27.81
CA MET A 134 12.52 -4.33 26.61
C MET A 134 12.58 -5.19 25.35
N SER A 135 13.29 -6.32 25.33
CA SER A 135 13.28 -7.24 24.19
C SER A 135 11.88 -7.81 23.88
N VAL A 136 10.99 -7.85 24.88
CA VAL A 136 9.57 -8.20 24.74
C VAL A 136 8.81 -7.21 23.84
N LEU A 137 9.34 -6.00 23.63
CA LEU A 137 8.72 -5.05 22.70
C LEU A 137 8.69 -5.57 21.27
N SER A 138 9.70 -6.32 20.82
CA SER A 138 9.75 -6.84 19.45
C SER A 138 8.53 -7.72 19.12
N PRO A 139 8.20 -8.77 19.90
CA PRO A 139 6.98 -9.54 19.66
C PRO A 139 5.68 -8.74 19.92
N VAL A 140 5.68 -7.78 20.84
CA VAL A 140 4.50 -6.91 21.05
C VAL A 140 4.22 -6.04 19.83
N VAL A 141 5.25 -5.39 19.27
CA VAL A 141 5.16 -4.58 18.05
C VAL A 141 4.74 -5.45 16.87
N MET A 142 5.29 -6.66 16.75
CA MET A 142 4.85 -7.62 15.75
C MET A 142 3.37 -7.97 15.89
N ALA A 143 2.90 -8.27 17.10
CA ALA A 143 1.50 -8.57 17.37
C ALA A 143 0.59 -7.38 17.04
N MET A 144 0.98 -6.17 17.44
CA MET A 144 0.25 -4.94 17.10
C MET A 144 0.17 -4.73 15.59
N PHE A 145 1.27 -4.97 14.86
CA PHE A 145 1.31 -4.89 13.41
C PHE A 145 0.41 -5.92 12.72
N VAL A 146 0.39 -7.16 13.22
CA VAL A 146 -0.52 -8.20 12.72
C VAL A 146 -1.98 -7.80 12.95
N VAL A 147 -2.30 -7.26 14.13
CA VAL A 147 -3.65 -6.79 14.47
C VAL A 147 -4.05 -5.60 13.60
N SER A 148 -3.15 -4.64 13.38
CA SER A 148 -3.44 -3.48 12.52
C SER A 148 -3.61 -3.91 11.05
N SER A 149 -2.85 -4.90 10.61
CA SER A 149 -2.82 -5.37 9.21
C SER A 149 -3.77 -6.56 8.95
N GLN A 150 -4.62 -6.90 9.92
CA GLN A 150 -5.49 -8.08 9.87
C GLN A 150 -6.41 -8.11 8.64
N SER A 151 -6.79 -6.95 8.11
CA SER A 151 -7.66 -6.80 6.94
C SER A 151 -7.02 -7.29 5.63
N VAL A 152 -5.69 -7.29 5.56
CA VAL A 152 -4.92 -7.81 4.41
C VAL A 152 -4.45 -9.23 4.68
N ILE A 153 -4.08 -9.54 5.94
CA ILE A 153 -3.60 -10.87 6.32
C ILE A 153 -4.73 -11.90 6.23
N TRP A 154 -5.91 -11.55 6.75
CA TRP A 154 -7.09 -12.42 6.78
C TRP A 154 -8.19 -11.83 5.92
N GLU A 155 -8.18 -12.22 4.65
CA GLU A 155 -9.24 -11.84 3.74
C GLU A 155 -10.43 -12.81 3.89
N PRO A 156 -11.62 -12.33 4.27
CA PRO A 156 -12.79 -13.18 4.44
C PRO A 156 -13.33 -13.64 3.10
N ALA A 157 -13.94 -14.83 3.08
CA ALA A 157 -14.63 -15.33 1.91
C ALA A 157 -15.74 -14.37 1.45
N ALA A 158 -15.98 -14.33 0.14
CA ALA A 158 -16.98 -13.47 -0.45
C ALA A 158 -18.39 -13.87 0.02
N ALA A 159 -19.07 -12.93 0.67
CA ALA A 159 -20.44 -13.10 1.10
C ALA A 159 -21.35 -12.23 0.22
N MET A 160 -22.37 -12.84 -0.38
CA MET A 160 -23.42 -12.09 -1.07
C MET A 160 -24.22 -11.28 -0.05
N VAL A 161 -24.41 -10.00 -0.30
CA VAL A 161 -25.31 -9.16 0.51
C VAL A 161 -26.76 -9.43 0.10
N SER A 162 -27.58 -9.92 1.01
CA SER A 162 -29.01 -10.08 0.78
C SER A 162 -29.69 -8.70 0.79
N VAL A 163 -30.52 -8.45 -0.23
CA VAL A 163 -31.47 -7.35 -0.20
C VAL A 163 -32.72 -7.92 0.44
N ALA A 164 -33.09 -7.44 1.63
CA ALA A 164 -34.37 -7.80 2.21
C ALA A 164 -35.45 -7.16 1.33
N THR A 165 -36.11 -7.96 0.51
CA THR A 165 -37.26 -7.53 -0.29
C THR A 165 -38.45 -7.34 0.64
N THR A 166 -38.45 -6.28 1.46
CA THR A 166 -39.58 -5.92 2.32
C THR A 166 -40.64 -5.07 1.60
N VAL A 167 -40.42 -4.75 0.32
CA VAL A 167 -41.45 -4.15 -0.53
C VAL A 167 -42.17 -5.29 -1.24
N ALA A 168 -43.31 -5.70 -0.69
CA ALA A 168 -44.31 -6.40 -1.49
C ALA A 168 -44.58 -5.54 -2.75
N PRO A 169 -44.60 -6.12 -3.96
CA PRO A 169 -44.89 -5.35 -5.15
C PRO A 169 -46.28 -4.74 -4.97
N THR A 170 -46.36 -3.43 -4.77
CA THR A 170 -47.61 -2.69 -4.87
C THR A 170 -48.01 -2.76 -6.33
N SER A 171 -48.75 -3.81 -6.68
CA SER A 171 -49.44 -3.96 -7.94
C SER A 171 -50.33 -2.72 -8.15
N GLY A 172 -49.91 -1.83 -9.06
CA GLY A 172 -50.66 -0.60 -9.37
C GLY A 172 -50.00 0.34 -10.38
N GLY A 173 -48.70 0.22 -10.65
CA GLY A 173 -48.03 0.97 -11.72
C GLY A 173 -47.69 0.05 -12.89
N THR A 174 -48.35 0.24 -14.04
CA THR A 174 -47.98 -0.40 -15.30
C THR A 174 -46.61 0.13 -15.73
N VAL A 175 -45.52 -0.52 -15.31
CA VAL A 175 -44.19 -0.26 -15.87
C VAL A 175 -44.22 -0.77 -17.31
N PRO A 176 -43.87 0.05 -18.32
CA PRO A 176 -43.87 -0.38 -19.71
C PRO A 176 -43.07 -1.67 -19.90
N SER A 177 -43.68 -2.66 -20.58
CA SER A 177 -43.14 -4.00 -20.83
C SER A 177 -41.95 -4.04 -21.81
N THR A 178 -41.23 -2.93 -21.97
CA THR A 178 -39.91 -2.87 -22.63
C THR A 178 -38.77 -3.02 -21.61
N ALA A 179 -39.07 -3.51 -20.41
CA ALA A 179 -38.09 -3.76 -19.37
C ALA A 179 -37.11 -4.84 -19.84
N VAL A 180 -35.96 -4.39 -20.35
CA VAL A 180 -34.78 -5.24 -20.49
C VAL A 180 -34.60 -5.97 -19.17
N ASN A 181 -34.47 -7.30 -19.22
CA ASN A 181 -34.19 -8.07 -18.02
C ASN A 181 -32.91 -7.47 -17.40
N PRO A 182 -32.93 -7.03 -16.14
CA PRO A 182 -31.75 -6.44 -15.52
C PRO A 182 -30.52 -7.36 -15.59
N GLU A 183 -30.71 -8.67 -15.70
CA GLU A 183 -29.62 -9.64 -15.90
C GLU A 183 -28.88 -9.54 -17.23
N ASP A 184 -29.54 -9.01 -18.26
CA ASP A 184 -28.99 -8.89 -19.62
C ASP A 184 -28.28 -7.54 -19.85
N VAL A 185 -28.30 -6.63 -18.87
CA VAL A 185 -27.64 -5.32 -18.96
C VAL A 185 -26.17 -5.44 -18.52
N SER A 186 -25.24 -5.29 -19.47
CA SER A 186 -23.82 -5.12 -19.16
C SER A 186 -23.56 -3.73 -18.56
N VAL A 187 -22.76 -3.67 -17.51
CA VAL A 187 -22.39 -2.42 -16.83
C VAL A 187 -20.90 -2.20 -16.96
N LEU A 188 -20.50 -1.10 -17.60
CA LEU A 188 -19.13 -0.61 -17.59
C LEU A 188 -19.02 0.54 -16.59
N TRP A 189 -18.13 0.40 -15.60
CA TRP A 189 -17.80 1.47 -14.67
C TRP A 189 -16.36 1.91 -14.87
N LEU A 190 -16.20 3.12 -15.40
CA LEU A 190 -14.90 3.79 -15.50
C LEU A 190 -14.73 4.79 -14.36
N GLN A 191 -13.61 4.71 -13.67
CA GLN A 191 -13.20 5.64 -12.64
C GLN A 191 -11.79 6.14 -12.95
N LEU A 192 -11.63 7.46 -12.96
CA LEU A 192 -10.35 8.12 -13.20
C LEU A 192 -9.86 8.73 -11.90
N ASP A 193 -8.62 8.41 -11.54
CA ASP A 193 -7.96 9.01 -10.39
C ASP A 193 -7.54 10.44 -10.72
N GLU A 194 -7.58 11.32 -9.72
CA GLU A 194 -7.17 12.73 -9.84
C GLU A 194 -7.68 13.45 -11.10
N ALA A 195 -8.93 13.20 -11.48
CA ALA A 195 -9.58 13.79 -12.65
C ALA A 195 -10.52 14.93 -12.24
N PRO A 196 -10.00 16.15 -11.95
CA PRO A 196 -10.86 17.28 -11.61
C PRO A 196 -11.76 17.63 -12.78
N LEU A 197 -12.99 18.04 -12.45
CA LEU A 197 -13.97 18.41 -13.47
C LEU A 197 -13.56 19.69 -14.23
N TRP A 198 -12.95 20.65 -13.54
CA TRP A 198 -12.70 21.99 -14.08
C TRP A 198 -11.90 22.01 -15.40
N PRO A 199 -10.77 21.29 -15.55
CA PRO A 199 -10.04 21.25 -16.81
C PRO A 199 -10.82 20.67 -17.99
N LEU A 200 -11.84 19.84 -17.74
CA LEU A 200 -12.68 19.22 -18.78
C LEU A 200 -13.68 20.20 -19.38
N LEU A 201 -14.01 21.29 -18.66
CA LEU A 201 -15.10 22.20 -19.02
C LEU A 201 -14.63 23.43 -19.81
N SER A 202 -15.54 23.94 -20.63
CA SER A 202 -15.49 25.29 -21.21
C SER A 202 -16.05 26.31 -20.21
N THR A 203 -15.94 27.60 -20.53
CA THR A 203 -16.42 28.70 -19.67
C THR A 203 -17.93 28.71 -19.45
N ASP A 204 -18.70 28.02 -20.30
CA ASP A 204 -20.16 27.82 -20.16
C ASP A 204 -20.52 26.58 -19.28
N GLY A 205 -19.51 25.82 -18.86
CA GLY A 205 -19.64 24.59 -18.09
C GLY A 205 -20.10 23.37 -18.88
N THR A 206 -20.01 23.42 -20.22
CA THR A 206 -20.08 22.24 -21.10
C THR A 206 -18.70 21.59 -21.25
N ILE A 207 -18.62 20.33 -21.68
CA ILE A 207 -17.33 19.69 -21.95
C ILE A 207 -16.64 20.37 -23.13
N ASN A 208 -15.35 20.69 -22.99
CA ASN A 208 -14.55 21.29 -24.06
C ASN A 208 -14.25 20.24 -25.16
N ALA A 209 -15.15 20.15 -26.15
CA ALA A 209 -15.05 19.18 -27.24
C ALA A 209 -13.80 19.34 -28.13
N ARG A 210 -13.17 20.52 -28.16
CA ARG A 210 -11.92 20.71 -28.91
C ARG A 210 -10.73 20.02 -28.24
N ARG A 211 -10.71 19.99 -26.91
CA ARG A 211 -9.63 19.37 -26.12
C ARG A 211 -9.94 17.93 -25.74
N PHE A 212 -11.22 17.61 -25.53
CA PHE A 212 -11.70 16.31 -25.04
C PHE A 212 -12.86 15.77 -25.90
N PRO A 213 -12.60 15.46 -27.19
CA PRO A 213 -13.65 15.06 -28.13
C PRO A 213 -14.37 13.77 -27.73
N GLY A 214 -13.66 12.77 -27.17
CA GLY A 214 -14.26 11.51 -26.72
C GLY A 214 -15.26 11.69 -25.58
N PHE A 215 -14.93 12.50 -24.57
CA PHE A 215 -15.85 12.80 -23.47
C PHE A 215 -17.07 13.61 -23.95
N ALA A 216 -16.87 14.53 -24.89
CA ALA A 216 -17.98 15.28 -25.48
C ALA A 216 -18.94 14.35 -26.25
N ALA A 217 -18.42 13.41 -27.03
CA ALA A 217 -19.23 12.41 -27.73
C ALA A 217 -19.98 11.50 -26.75
N LEU A 218 -19.33 11.05 -25.67
CA LEU A 218 -19.97 10.23 -24.64
C LEU A 218 -21.10 11.00 -23.95
N ALA A 219 -20.87 12.27 -23.57
CA ALA A 219 -21.87 13.09 -22.90
C ALA A 219 -23.10 13.42 -23.78
N GLN A 220 -22.95 13.48 -25.10
CA GLN A 220 -24.08 13.69 -26.02
C GLN A 220 -25.03 12.49 -26.07
N ASN A 221 -24.50 11.28 -25.85
CA ASN A 221 -25.25 10.02 -25.90
C ASN A 221 -25.56 9.45 -24.50
N SER A 222 -25.33 10.22 -23.43
CA SER A 222 -25.51 9.78 -22.05
C SER A 222 -26.09 10.88 -21.17
N THR A 223 -26.41 10.55 -19.92
CA THR A 223 -26.87 11.54 -18.94
C THR A 223 -25.66 12.18 -18.26
N TRP A 224 -25.49 13.48 -18.45
CA TRP A 224 -24.38 14.25 -17.88
C TRP A 224 -24.78 14.97 -16.57
N PHE A 225 -23.98 14.77 -15.52
CA PHE A 225 -24.17 15.41 -14.23
C PHE A 225 -23.07 16.45 -13.95
N ARG A 226 -23.29 17.68 -14.43
CA ARG A 226 -22.31 18.79 -14.38
C ARG A 226 -21.91 19.26 -12.97
N ASN A 227 -22.70 18.96 -11.95
CA ASN A 227 -22.50 19.43 -10.57
C ASN A 227 -22.22 18.26 -9.60
N THR A 228 -21.53 17.23 -10.09
CA THR A 228 -21.09 16.11 -9.26
C THR A 228 -19.80 16.45 -8.54
N LEU A 229 -19.74 16.12 -7.24
CA LEU A 229 -18.58 16.32 -6.39
C LEU A 229 -18.05 14.96 -5.94
N GLY A 230 -16.73 14.85 -5.78
CA GLY A 230 -16.13 13.73 -5.07
C GLY A 230 -16.55 13.75 -3.60
N VAL A 231 -16.86 12.57 -3.05
CA VAL A 231 -17.27 12.45 -1.63
C VAL A 231 -16.09 12.56 -0.66
N SER A 232 -14.85 12.44 -1.14
CA SER A 232 -13.61 12.74 -0.43
C SER A 232 -12.57 13.28 -1.41
N GLN A 233 -11.52 13.93 -0.89
CA GLN A 233 -10.35 14.40 -1.64
C GLN A 233 -9.35 13.26 -1.92
N THR A 234 -9.49 12.11 -1.25
CA THR A 234 -8.58 10.96 -1.36
C THR A 234 -9.30 9.75 -1.93
N THR A 235 -8.67 9.08 -2.90
CA THR A 235 -9.23 7.89 -3.58
C THR A 235 -9.50 6.74 -2.63
N VAL A 236 -8.60 6.52 -1.66
CA VAL A 236 -8.73 5.48 -0.62
C VAL A 236 -9.92 5.66 0.31
N ASP A 237 -10.47 6.88 0.41
CA ASP A 237 -11.68 7.16 1.21
C ASP A 237 -12.92 7.29 0.30
N ALA A 238 -12.76 7.90 -0.88
CA ALA A 238 -13.86 8.18 -1.81
C ALA A 238 -14.43 6.90 -2.44
N VAL A 239 -13.57 6.00 -2.90
CA VAL A 239 -13.98 4.79 -3.64
C VAL A 239 -14.78 3.83 -2.75
N PRO A 240 -14.35 3.50 -1.51
CA PRO A 240 -15.19 2.73 -0.60
C PRO A 240 -16.53 3.41 -0.29
N ALA A 241 -16.55 4.74 -0.15
CA ALA A 241 -17.79 5.49 0.11
C ALA A 241 -18.77 5.37 -1.07
N MET A 242 -18.30 5.52 -2.31
CA MET A 242 -19.10 5.32 -3.52
C MET A 242 -19.64 3.89 -3.61
N LEU A 243 -18.79 2.89 -3.39
CA LEU A 243 -19.15 1.46 -3.49
C LEU A 243 -20.08 0.99 -2.38
N THR A 244 -20.12 1.66 -1.24
CA THR A 244 -20.96 1.28 -0.08
C THR A 244 -22.19 2.15 0.08
N GLY A 245 -22.25 3.29 -0.60
CA GLY A 245 -23.29 4.31 -0.41
C GLY A 245 -23.25 4.96 0.98
N LYS A 246 -22.08 5.03 1.63
CA LYS A 246 -21.90 5.58 2.98
C LYS A 246 -20.93 6.76 2.97
N THR A 247 -20.94 7.54 4.04
CA THR A 247 -19.95 8.61 4.25
C THR A 247 -18.52 8.04 4.31
N PRO A 248 -17.53 8.74 3.75
CA PRO A 248 -16.13 8.32 3.80
C PRO A 248 -15.62 8.24 5.25
N VAL A 249 -14.65 7.36 5.47
CA VAL A 249 -14.00 7.16 6.78
C VAL A 249 -12.49 7.13 6.56
N THR A 250 -11.80 8.16 7.02
CA THR A 250 -10.35 8.29 6.89
C THR A 250 -9.60 7.34 7.82
N GLY A 251 -8.45 6.85 7.36
CA GLY A 251 -7.57 5.96 8.13
C GLY A 251 -8.06 4.50 8.19
N LYS A 252 -9.07 4.16 7.39
CA LYS A 252 -9.56 2.79 7.25
C LYS A 252 -9.12 2.24 5.90
N ALA A 253 -8.40 1.12 5.91
CA ALA A 253 -7.87 0.56 4.67
C ALA A 253 -8.99 0.18 3.67
N PRO A 254 -8.85 0.49 2.37
CA PRO A 254 -9.88 0.29 1.35
C PRO A 254 -9.93 -1.18 0.88
N THR A 255 -10.17 -2.10 1.80
CA THR A 255 -10.22 -3.55 1.54
C THR A 255 -11.63 -4.11 1.67
N TYR A 256 -11.88 -5.24 1.01
CA TYR A 256 -13.14 -5.97 1.12
C TYR A 256 -13.47 -6.34 2.56
N SER A 257 -12.48 -6.78 3.34
CA SER A 257 -12.65 -7.14 4.76
C SER A 257 -13.26 -6.00 5.59
N ASN A 258 -12.88 -4.76 5.28
CA ASN A 258 -13.30 -3.54 5.95
C ASN A 258 -14.64 -3.02 5.42
N TYR A 259 -14.98 -3.33 4.17
CA TYR A 259 -16.15 -2.83 3.46
C TYR A 259 -16.99 -3.98 2.84
N ARG A 260 -17.27 -5.03 3.61
CA ARG A 260 -17.96 -6.24 3.12
C ARG A 260 -19.34 -6.00 2.49
N LYS A 261 -20.01 -4.92 2.91
CA LYS A 261 -21.33 -4.52 2.38
C LYS A 261 -21.13 -3.42 1.33
N ASN A 262 -20.64 -3.83 0.16
CA ASN A 262 -20.38 -2.95 -0.97
C ASN A 262 -21.08 -3.48 -2.24
N LEU A 263 -21.02 -2.71 -3.33
CA LEU A 263 -21.67 -3.05 -4.59
C LEU A 263 -21.16 -4.37 -5.18
N PHE A 264 -19.87 -4.69 -5.08
CA PHE A 264 -19.33 -5.97 -5.54
C PHE A 264 -19.95 -7.14 -4.76
N ALA A 265 -20.06 -7.02 -3.43
CA ALA A 265 -20.69 -8.02 -2.59
C ALA A 265 -22.20 -8.17 -2.86
N LEU A 266 -22.87 -7.08 -3.24
CA LEU A 266 -24.27 -7.09 -3.64
C LEU A 266 -24.47 -7.83 -4.98
N MET A 267 -23.54 -7.66 -5.92
CA MET A 267 -23.59 -8.23 -7.26
C MET A 267 -22.93 -9.62 -7.34
N TYR A 268 -22.23 -10.05 -6.28
CA TYR A 268 -21.54 -11.34 -6.21
C TYR A 268 -22.47 -12.52 -6.51
N LYS A 269 -22.07 -13.40 -7.43
CA LYS A 269 -22.85 -14.52 -7.99
C LYS A 269 -24.14 -14.14 -8.73
N ARG A 270 -24.42 -12.84 -8.89
CA ARG A 270 -25.52 -12.34 -9.75
C ARG A 270 -25.00 -11.84 -11.10
N ARG A 271 -23.72 -11.46 -11.16
CA ARG A 271 -23.03 -11.01 -12.37
C ARG A 271 -21.62 -11.58 -12.44
N ALA A 272 -21.11 -11.71 -13.66
CA ALA A 272 -19.67 -11.85 -13.89
C ALA A 272 -18.97 -10.50 -13.67
N PHE A 273 -17.73 -10.54 -13.19
CA PHE A 273 -16.92 -9.35 -12.95
C PHE A 273 -15.66 -9.40 -13.79
N ASP A 274 -15.32 -8.25 -14.35
CA ASP A 274 -13.97 -7.90 -14.78
C ASP A 274 -13.63 -6.56 -14.12
N VAL A 275 -12.78 -6.60 -13.10
CA VAL A 275 -12.54 -5.47 -12.20
C VAL A 275 -11.05 -5.29 -12.03
N HIS A 276 -10.60 -4.07 -12.27
CA HIS A 276 -9.22 -3.66 -12.11
C HIS A 276 -9.18 -2.51 -11.10
N GLU A 277 -8.70 -2.80 -9.88
CA GLU A 277 -8.53 -1.80 -8.83
C GLU A 277 -7.03 -1.47 -8.68
N MET A 278 -6.67 -0.19 -8.74
CA MET A 278 -5.27 0.25 -8.65
C MET A 278 -4.88 0.68 -7.22
N ALA A 279 -5.81 1.30 -6.49
CA ALA A 279 -5.57 1.85 -5.14
C ALA A 279 -6.40 1.17 -4.04
N THR A 280 -7.29 0.25 -4.41
CA THR A 280 -8.25 -0.39 -3.52
C THR A 280 -8.25 -1.90 -3.76
N ALA A 281 -8.81 -2.66 -2.81
CA ALA A 281 -9.05 -4.09 -2.94
C ALA A 281 -10.43 -4.42 -2.37
N LEU A 282 -11.47 -3.77 -2.91
CA LEU A 282 -12.84 -3.83 -2.42
C LEU A 282 -13.63 -4.97 -3.06
N CYS A 283 -13.22 -5.43 -4.25
CA CYS A 283 -13.76 -6.64 -4.83
C CYS A 283 -13.22 -7.87 -4.09
N PRO A 284 -14.09 -8.82 -3.68
CA PRO A 284 -13.62 -10.09 -3.15
C PRO A 284 -12.76 -10.83 -4.19
N LYS A 285 -11.60 -11.35 -3.77
CA LYS A 285 -10.71 -12.13 -4.67
C LYS A 285 -11.41 -13.26 -5.40
N GLU A 286 -12.33 -13.96 -4.76
CA GLU A 286 -13.11 -15.05 -5.37
C GLU A 286 -13.98 -14.60 -6.55
N ALA A 287 -14.41 -13.33 -6.56
CA ALA A 287 -15.21 -12.74 -7.62
C ALA A 287 -14.34 -12.16 -8.74
N CYS A 288 -13.15 -11.65 -8.41
CA CYS A 288 -12.29 -10.87 -9.30
C CYS A 288 -10.97 -11.55 -9.69
N ALA A 289 -10.73 -12.79 -9.29
CA ALA A 289 -9.57 -13.59 -9.74
C ALA A 289 -9.68 -14.00 -11.22
N THR A 290 -10.87 -13.92 -11.82
CA THR A 290 -11.10 -14.21 -13.24
C THR A 290 -10.97 -12.94 -14.05
N VAL A 291 -9.74 -12.60 -14.43
CA VAL A 291 -9.50 -11.60 -15.48
C VAL A 291 -9.81 -12.27 -16.81
N SER A 292 -11.05 -12.15 -17.29
CA SER A 292 -11.34 -12.45 -18.70
C SER A 292 -10.92 -11.23 -19.51
N VAL A 293 -9.67 -11.20 -19.96
CA VAL A 293 -9.24 -10.24 -20.99
C VAL A 293 -10.05 -10.56 -22.25
N SER A 294 -11.18 -9.89 -22.43
CA SER A 294 -11.79 -9.71 -23.75
C SER A 294 -11.33 -8.37 -24.33
N GLY A 295 -10.02 -8.16 -24.30
CA GLY A 295 -9.38 -7.17 -25.17
C GLY A 295 -9.18 -7.82 -26.53
N SER A 296 -10.22 -7.83 -27.37
CA SER A 296 -10.02 -7.97 -28.81
C SER A 296 -9.92 -6.59 -29.44
N ASP A 297 -9.17 -6.50 -30.53
CA ASP A 297 -8.67 -5.30 -31.21
C ASP A 297 -9.72 -4.29 -31.74
N ASP A 298 -10.99 -4.46 -31.39
CA ASP A 298 -12.12 -3.76 -32.04
C ASP A 298 -12.68 -2.56 -31.25
N ILE A 299 -12.12 -2.19 -30.10
CA ILE A 299 -12.58 -0.96 -29.39
C ILE A 299 -12.26 0.31 -30.22
N ALA A 300 -11.34 0.23 -31.19
CA ALA A 300 -10.91 1.37 -32.00
C ALA A 300 -11.64 1.58 -33.34
N ASN A 301 -12.50 0.65 -33.81
CA ASN A 301 -13.15 0.77 -35.13
C ASN A 301 -14.68 0.66 -35.05
N GLY A 302 -15.36 1.80 -34.88
CA GLY A 302 -16.82 1.93 -34.88
C GLY A 302 -17.48 1.84 -36.27
N GLY A 303 -17.14 0.84 -37.07
CA GLY A 303 -17.71 0.68 -38.42
C GLY A 303 -17.46 -0.68 -39.05
N GLY A 304 -18.31 -1.66 -38.78
CA GLY A 304 -18.32 -2.96 -39.45
C GLY A 304 -19.64 -3.68 -39.23
N SER A 305 -20.38 -3.91 -40.32
CA SER A 305 -21.69 -4.57 -40.30
C SER A 305 -21.55 -6.06 -39.99
N GLY A 306 -22.35 -6.59 -39.06
CA GLY A 306 -22.53 -8.03 -38.88
C GLY A 306 -22.61 -8.44 -37.42
N VAL A 307 -23.76 -8.22 -36.79
CA VAL A 307 -24.07 -8.83 -35.49
C VAL A 307 -24.57 -10.24 -35.76
N GLU A 308 -23.71 -11.23 -35.55
CA GLU A 308 -24.15 -12.61 -35.35
C GLU A 308 -23.29 -13.31 -34.28
N ALA A 309 -23.96 -13.68 -33.19
CA ALA A 309 -23.55 -14.61 -32.14
C ALA A 309 -22.24 -14.34 -31.34
N THR A 310 -22.39 -13.80 -30.14
CA THR A 310 -21.39 -13.90 -29.05
C THR A 310 -21.17 -15.37 -28.70
N THR A 311 -20.16 -15.98 -29.32
CA THR A 311 -19.71 -17.34 -28.98
C THR A 311 -18.58 -17.21 -27.97
N THR A 312 -18.86 -17.57 -26.71
CA THR A 312 -17.83 -17.70 -25.68
C THR A 312 -16.91 -18.85 -26.09
N THR A 313 -15.79 -18.52 -26.72
CA THR A 313 -14.81 -19.52 -27.15
C THR A 313 -13.58 -19.39 -26.26
N SER A 314 -13.38 -20.35 -25.37
CA SER A 314 -12.10 -20.53 -24.70
C SER A 314 -11.13 -21.13 -25.72
N SER A 315 -10.28 -20.29 -26.31
CA SER A 315 -9.12 -20.76 -27.09
C SER A 315 -7.81 -20.42 -26.38
N PRO A 316 -6.83 -21.35 -26.34
CA PRO A 316 -5.48 -21.03 -25.91
C PRO A 316 -4.83 -20.12 -26.98
N VAL A 317 -4.12 -19.10 -26.49
CA VAL A 317 -3.42 -18.08 -27.29
C VAL A 317 -2.53 -18.72 -28.37
N PRO A 318 -2.58 -18.27 -29.64
CA PRO A 318 -1.64 -18.72 -30.67
C PRO A 318 -0.21 -18.30 -30.31
N ALA A 319 0.72 -19.24 -30.46
CA ALA A 319 2.15 -19.00 -30.23
C ALA A 319 2.70 -18.00 -31.27
N GLY A 320 2.83 -16.73 -30.89
CA GLY A 320 3.45 -15.73 -31.76
C GLY A 320 3.36 -14.28 -31.30
N GLU A 321 2.38 -13.95 -30.47
CA GLU A 321 2.19 -12.58 -29.99
C GLU A 321 2.71 -12.45 -28.56
N LYS A 322 3.60 -11.49 -28.33
CA LYS A 322 4.09 -11.19 -26.97
C LYS A 322 2.91 -10.68 -26.17
N ALA A 323 2.32 -11.57 -25.37
CA ALA A 323 1.39 -11.19 -24.32
C ALA A 323 1.97 -10.02 -23.53
N VAL A 324 1.24 -8.91 -23.47
CA VAL A 324 1.43 -7.94 -22.39
C VAL A 324 1.29 -8.75 -21.11
N PRO A 325 2.29 -8.76 -20.21
CA PRO A 325 2.31 -9.71 -19.12
C PRO A 325 1.12 -9.43 -18.19
N ALA A 326 0.13 -10.32 -18.25
CA ALA A 326 -0.84 -10.51 -17.18
C ALA A 326 -0.08 -10.82 -15.90
N ALA A 327 -0.44 -10.10 -14.83
CA ALA A 327 0.19 -10.13 -13.51
C ALA A 327 1.69 -9.74 -13.51
N ARG A 328 1.99 -8.46 -13.24
CA ARG A 328 3.26 -8.15 -12.57
C ARG A 328 3.23 -8.86 -11.22
N GLY A 329 3.89 -10.01 -11.11
CA GLY A 329 4.29 -10.52 -9.80
C GLY A 329 5.01 -9.40 -9.06
N ALA A 330 4.77 -9.30 -7.75
CA ALA A 330 5.34 -8.24 -6.92
C ALA A 330 6.84 -8.04 -7.23
N ASP A 331 7.20 -6.88 -7.76
CA ASP A 331 8.60 -6.51 -7.94
C ASP A 331 9.18 -6.18 -6.56
N TYR A 332 9.68 -7.22 -5.90
CA TYR A 332 10.27 -7.09 -4.58
C TYR A 332 11.45 -6.12 -4.57
N GLY A 333 12.18 -5.97 -5.69
CA GLY A 333 13.29 -5.03 -5.80
C GLY A 333 12.82 -3.58 -5.67
N MET A 334 11.78 -3.23 -6.43
CA MET A 334 11.14 -1.92 -6.35
C MET A 334 10.49 -1.68 -4.98
N PHE A 335 9.81 -2.69 -4.43
CA PHE A 335 9.21 -2.61 -3.09
C PHE A 335 10.26 -2.33 -2.00
N PHE A 336 11.40 -3.03 -2.01
CA PHE A 336 12.46 -2.78 -1.03
C PHE A 336 13.11 -1.40 -1.21
N HIS A 337 13.26 -0.93 -2.45
CA HIS A 337 13.71 0.44 -2.72
C HIS A 337 12.76 1.46 -2.07
N ASP A 338 11.45 1.30 -2.28
CA ASP A 338 10.44 2.18 -1.71
C ASP A 338 10.43 2.13 -0.18
N VAL A 339 10.59 0.95 0.41
CA VAL A 339 10.75 0.79 1.87
C VAL A 339 11.95 1.60 2.37
N MET A 340 13.07 1.61 1.65
CA MET A 340 14.26 2.39 2.02
C MET A 340 14.04 3.89 1.90
N VAL A 341 13.32 4.36 0.87
CA VAL A 341 12.93 5.78 0.72
C VAL A 341 12.02 6.21 1.87
N VAL A 342 10.99 5.41 2.16
CA VAL A 342 10.05 5.64 3.27
C VAL A 342 10.78 5.62 4.62
N LEU A 343 11.72 4.69 4.80
CA LEU A 343 12.55 4.62 5.99
C LEU A 343 13.39 5.89 6.18
N GLY A 344 14.01 6.38 5.10
CA GLY A 344 14.73 7.64 5.09
C GLY A 344 13.83 8.80 5.54
N HIS A 345 12.61 8.89 5.00
CA HIS A 345 11.63 9.92 5.38
C HIS A 345 11.16 9.82 6.84
N LYS A 346 11.28 8.65 7.47
CA LYS A 346 10.91 8.43 8.87
C LYS A 346 12.06 8.59 9.85
N LEU A 347 13.30 8.30 9.46
CA LEU A 347 14.44 8.37 10.38
C LEU A 347 15.27 9.63 10.21
N LEU A 348 15.44 10.13 8.98
CA LEU A 348 16.42 11.17 8.72
C LEU A 348 15.94 12.56 9.20
N PRO A 349 16.86 13.39 9.71
CA PRO A 349 16.60 14.79 10.00
C PRO A 349 16.23 15.60 8.74
N MET A 350 15.62 16.76 8.95
CA MET A 350 14.97 17.57 7.90
C MET A 350 15.81 17.76 6.62
N HIS A 351 17.07 18.21 6.72
CA HIS A 351 17.92 18.46 5.54
C HIS A 351 18.41 17.21 4.80
N LEU A 352 18.51 16.06 5.48
CA LEU A 352 18.86 14.80 4.81
C LEU A 352 17.61 14.19 4.16
N ARG A 353 16.47 14.34 4.82
CA ARG A 353 15.16 13.94 4.32
C ARG A 353 14.77 14.66 3.03
N SER A 354 15.08 15.96 2.90
CA SER A 354 14.75 16.73 1.69
C SER A 354 15.52 16.33 0.44
N ARG A 355 16.51 15.43 0.54
CA ARG A 355 17.26 14.88 -0.60
C ARG A 355 16.69 13.56 -1.11
N LEU A 356 15.71 13.00 -0.39
CA LEU A 356 15.06 11.76 -0.79
C LEU A 356 14.00 12.05 -1.86
N PRO A 357 13.68 11.06 -2.71
CA PRO A 357 12.53 11.14 -3.60
C PRO A 357 11.25 11.51 -2.83
N ALA A 358 10.37 12.27 -3.48
CA ALA A 358 9.06 12.61 -2.95
C ALA A 358 8.21 11.33 -2.78
N ILE A 359 7.29 11.33 -1.81
CA ILE A 359 6.45 10.17 -1.45
C ILE A 359 4.95 10.50 -1.45
N ASP A 360 4.60 11.65 -2.01
CA ASP A 360 3.25 12.20 -2.11
C ASP A 360 2.60 11.95 -3.49
N GLU A 361 3.38 11.59 -4.50
CA GLU A 361 2.91 11.35 -5.88
C GLU A 361 2.37 9.93 -6.14
N GLY A 362 2.40 9.04 -5.15
CA GLY A 362 1.95 7.66 -5.32
C GLY A 362 2.20 6.76 -4.11
N TRP A 363 1.89 5.47 -4.28
CA TRP A 363 2.02 4.46 -3.22
C TRP A 363 3.29 3.58 -3.34
N GLY A 364 4.10 3.80 -4.39
CA GLY A 364 5.33 3.09 -4.71
C GLY A 364 5.96 3.61 -6.01
N GLY A 365 7.14 3.09 -6.37
CA GLY A 365 7.93 3.59 -7.50
C GLY A 365 8.58 4.95 -7.22
N PHE A 366 8.97 5.21 -5.96
CA PHE A 366 9.47 6.53 -5.59
C PHE A 366 10.78 6.85 -6.33
N GLY A 367 10.80 7.98 -7.03
CA GLY A 367 11.98 8.43 -7.79
C GLY A 367 12.15 7.81 -9.18
N THR A 368 11.25 6.94 -9.64
CA THR A 368 11.29 6.45 -11.04
C THR A 368 10.72 7.46 -12.04
N ASN A 369 9.93 8.44 -11.58
CA ASN A 369 9.28 9.45 -12.43
C ASN A 369 10.15 10.68 -12.73
N ASN A 370 11.29 10.84 -12.05
CA ASN A 370 12.18 12.01 -12.23
C ASN A 370 12.91 12.04 -13.58
N ASN A 371 12.77 11.00 -14.42
CA ASN A 371 13.43 10.92 -15.73
C ASN A 371 12.53 11.37 -16.89
N VAL A 372 11.24 11.65 -16.66
CA VAL A 372 10.34 12.08 -17.76
C VAL A 372 10.48 13.58 -18.05
N ASP A 373 10.92 14.38 -17.08
CA ASP A 373 11.00 15.84 -17.20
C ASP A 373 12.29 16.38 -17.85
N VAL A 374 13.23 15.51 -18.26
CA VAL A 374 14.53 15.94 -18.81
C VAL A 374 14.63 15.74 -20.34
N GLU A 375 13.74 14.97 -20.96
CA GLU A 375 13.87 14.61 -22.38
C GLU A 375 13.01 15.46 -23.33
N SER A 376 12.29 16.48 -22.84
CA SER A 376 11.45 17.36 -23.68
C SER A 376 12.06 18.73 -23.97
N SER A 377 13.39 18.88 -23.86
CA SER A 377 14.09 20.11 -24.24
C SER A 377 15.28 19.84 -25.13
N GLU A 378 15.02 19.38 -26.36
CA GLU A 378 15.82 19.70 -27.55
C GLU A 378 14.92 20.07 -28.73
#